data_AF-A0A813HKB1-F1
#
_entry.id   AF-A0A813HKB1-F1
#
_cell.length_a   1.000
_cell.length_b   1.000
_cell.length_c   1.000
_cell.angle_alpha   90.00
_cell.angle_beta   90.00
_cell.angle_gamma   90.00
#
_symmetry.space_group_name_H-M   'P 1'
#
loop_
_entity.id
_entity.type
_entity.pdbx_description
1 polymer ?
#
loop_
_entity_poly.entity_id
_entity_poly.type
_entity_poly.pdbx_seq_one_letter_code
_entity_poly.pdbx_strand_id
1 'polypeptide(L)'
;MDPTTSELARMTSVADVLVWANLATSIEEAREPTSPAGSLLTLLGLLPTSLPRDLSKVTEIDIVSVFGGWMTTQAGGVPVGPTIVGRGRAKVFLRVCHLLCGVVKTQAALEIEASVAAMAAAATAAALAASASQPSVVATRRAKLANVLKQGDESEVDILDTASVIAMFGRYEVLFGPGSKPDEDIEPSTHQLAAFKMRMEDGAAPYADFAVFGPHGLRLEKKHKLEYMVYQLDGTFKTKEIFGPPTIQAWMSSYRVLECSLIMLDAVDLGILASCSRNMMACLESYGVETWHVLYQADLRMREERMDRMLREIISEEAKAPGSVPGWSTARPWNAVWSRAALDYRYWQSEFKEKALFLITRTLPKAALVDDDVRINARAIAPPHFGQLGKGQGQGPASSGGYGKAPRPVKGTAHNTNADGYLTNRNQLALCPGWQDGTCTISLGQHICQLTGLQHQCSKCLGSSHGALLCPTPDAYKTPRDAATKGGKGKGKGKGKGKFTKNQW
;
A
#
# COMPACT_ATOMS: atom_id res chain seq x y z
N MET A 1 10.18 44.23 -13.28
CA MET A 1 11.58 43.89 -13.60
C MET A 1 12.18 43.36 -12.32
N ASP A 2 12.73 42.15 -12.33
CA ASP A 2 13.38 41.59 -11.15
C ASP A 2 14.84 42.10 -11.10
N PRO A 3 15.41 42.30 -9.89
CA PRO A 3 16.83 42.66 -9.75
C PRO A 3 17.75 41.58 -10.31
N THR A 4 18.88 42.01 -10.85
CA THR A 4 19.96 41.11 -11.25
C THR A 4 20.58 40.41 -10.04
N THR A 5 21.24 39.28 -10.26
CA THR A 5 21.91 38.52 -9.18
C THR A 5 22.95 39.35 -8.43
N SER A 6 23.66 40.25 -9.12
CA SER A 6 24.64 41.16 -8.51
C SER A 6 24.01 42.33 -7.75
N GLU A 7 22.79 42.73 -8.10
CA GLU A 7 22.00 43.68 -7.31
C GLU A 7 21.44 43.02 -6.06
N LEU A 8 20.86 41.82 -6.17
CA LEU A 8 20.38 41.05 -5.02
C LEU A 8 21.49 40.81 -3.99
N ALA A 9 22.69 40.41 -4.44
CA ALA A 9 23.83 40.16 -3.55
C ALA A 9 24.28 41.40 -2.76
N ARG A 10 23.97 42.62 -3.23
CA ARG A 10 24.33 43.87 -2.58
C ARG A 10 23.26 44.38 -1.60
N MET A 11 22.05 43.80 -1.62
CA MET A 11 20.95 44.20 -0.73
C MET A 11 21.02 43.39 0.56
N THR A 12 21.44 44.04 1.65
CA THR A 12 21.60 43.37 2.96
C THR A 12 20.56 43.81 3.97
N SER A 13 19.96 44.98 3.76
CA SER A 13 18.95 45.58 4.62
C SER A 13 17.67 45.93 3.84
N VAL A 14 16.59 46.14 4.57
CA VAL A 14 15.32 46.62 4.02
C VAL A 14 15.47 48.01 3.36
N ALA A 15 16.34 48.88 3.89
CA ALA A 15 16.64 50.18 3.26
C ALA A 15 17.27 50.04 1.86
N ASP A 16 18.17 49.07 1.66
CA ASP A 16 18.79 48.80 0.35
C ASP A 16 17.73 48.43 -0.70
N VAL A 17 16.74 47.64 -0.29
CA VAL A 17 15.63 47.21 -1.16
C VAL A 17 14.67 48.37 -1.44
N LEU A 18 14.40 49.24 -0.46
CA LEU A 18 13.54 50.42 -0.64
C LEU A 18 14.14 51.42 -1.64
N VAL A 19 15.45 51.64 -1.58
CA VAL A 19 16.16 52.50 -2.53
C VAL A 19 16.09 51.88 -3.94
N TRP A 20 16.34 50.58 -4.07
CA TRP A 20 16.25 49.90 -5.36
C TRP A 20 14.82 49.92 -5.94
N ALA A 21 13.80 49.71 -5.10
CA ALA A 21 12.38 49.79 -5.49
C ALA A 21 11.91 51.24 -5.77
N ASN A 22 12.80 52.23 -5.64
CA ASN A 22 12.55 53.65 -5.87
C ASN A 22 11.46 54.21 -4.93
N LEU A 23 11.39 53.70 -3.71
CA LEU A 23 10.57 54.24 -2.63
C LEU A 23 11.31 55.29 -1.79
N ALA A 24 12.63 55.28 -1.86
CA ALA A 24 13.52 56.31 -1.31
C ALA A 24 14.62 56.62 -2.32
N THR A 25 15.07 57.86 -2.36
CA THR A 25 16.20 58.31 -3.20
C THR A 25 17.56 58.03 -2.55
N SER A 26 17.57 57.82 -1.22
CA SER A 26 18.77 57.46 -0.45
C SER A 26 18.41 56.67 0.81
N ILE A 27 19.40 56.01 1.42
CA ILE A 27 19.23 55.30 2.70
C ILE A 27 18.85 56.28 3.81
N GLU A 28 19.36 57.51 3.77
CA GLU A 28 19.03 58.53 4.78
C GLU A 28 17.56 58.98 4.66
N GLU A 29 17.02 59.09 3.45
CA GLU A 29 15.57 59.33 3.27
C GLU A 29 14.73 58.17 3.81
N ALA A 30 15.18 56.92 3.64
CA ALA A 30 14.49 55.75 4.20
C ALA A 30 14.48 55.72 5.74
N ARG A 31 15.41 56.44 6.38
CA ARG A 31 15.49 56.57 7.85
C ARG A 31 14.59 57.64 8.42
N GLU A 32 14.21 58.64 7.61
CA GLU A 32 13.34 59.72 8.02
C GLU A 32 11.89 59.21 8.17
N PRO A 33 11.31 59.16 9.39
CA PRO A 33 9.99 58.55 9.60
C PRO A 33 8.87 59.28 8.86
N THR A 34 9.09 60.56 8.54
CA THR A 34 8.13 61.40 7.81
C THR A 34 8.20 61.21 6.29
N SER A 35 9.21 60.51 5.78
CA SER A 35 9.34 60.20 4.35
C SER A 35 8.36 59.10 3.92
N PRO A 36 8.03 58.99 2.61
CA PRO A 36 7.18 57.93 2.11
C PRO A 36 7.66 56.52 2.48
N ALA A 37 8.98 56.29 2.42
CA ALA A 37 9.60 55.02 2.80
C ALA A 37 9.63 54.80 4.31
N GLY A 38 10.01 55.81 5.10
CA GLY A 38 10.07 55.69 6.57
C GLY A 38 8.70 55.51 7.22
N SER A 39 7.67 56.15 6.67
CA SER A 39 6.27 55.95 7.07
C SER A 39 5.78 54.52 6.78
N LEU A 40 6.15 53.95 5.63
CA LEU A 40 5.85 52.55 5.30
C LEU A 40 6.55 51.58 6.28
N LEU A 41 7.83 51.83 6.59
CA LEU A 41 8.57 51.01 7.56
C LEU A 41 7.97 51.08 8.96
N THR A 42 7.61 52.28 9.41
CA THR A 42 6.97 52.49 10.71
C THR A 42 5.67 51.70 10.81
N LEU A 43 4.87 51.71 9.75
CA LEU A 43 3.61 50.98 9.71
C LEU A 43 3.84 49.46 9.72
N LEU A 44 4.84 48.97 8.99
CA LEU A 44 5.23 47.56 8.99
C LEU A 44 5.97 47.12 10.27
N GLY A 45 6.27 48.04 11.20
CA GLY A 45 7.04 47.75 12.42
C GLY A 45 8.50 47.41 12.15
N LEU A 46 9.07 47.94 11.07
CA LEU A 46 10.44 47.68 10.63
C LEU A 46 11.36 48.87 10.88
N LEU A 47 12.63 48.57 11.11
CA LEU A 47 13.71 49.56 11.09
C LEU A 47 14.37 49.56 9.71
N PRO A 48 15.00 50.67 9.29
CA PRO A 48 15.77 50.71 8.04
C PRO A 48 16.88 49.65 7.96
N THR A 49 17.41 49.25 9.12
CA THR A 49 18.42 48.20 9.28
C THR A 49 17.85 46.79 9.43
N SER A 50 16.52 46.63 9.45
CA SER A 50 15.87 45.31 9.48
C SER A 50 16.28 44.48 8.28
N LEU A 51 16.26 43.15 8.46
CA LEU A 51 16.68 42.22 7.44
C LEU A 51 15.52 41.91 6.50
N PRO A 52 15.74 41.73 5.18
CA PRO A 52 14.69 41.36 4.23
C PRO A 52 13.90 40.09 4.63
N ARG A 53 14.50 39.20 5.43
CA ARG A 53 13.86 37.99 5.96
C ARG A 53 12.69 38.24 6.90
N ASP A 54 12.62 39.41 7.53
CA ASP A 54 11.53 39.78 8.44
C ASP A 54 10.21 39.91 7.67
N LEU A 55 10.28 40.12 6.35
CA LEU A 55 9.14 40.17 5.44
C LEU A 55 8.89 38.85 4.69
N SER A 56 9.66 37.78 4.93
CA SER A 56 9.58 36.53 4.16
C SER A 56 8.23 35.80 4.21
N LYS A 57 7.39 36.11 5.21
CA LYS A 57 6.06 35.53 5.41
C LYS A 57 4.92 36.53 5.16
N VAL A 58 5.25 37.78 4.87
CA VAL A 58 4.27 38.83 4.59
C VAL A 58 3.78 38.65 3.16
N THR A 59 2.48 38.45 2.97
CA THR A 59 1.91 38.25 1.64
C THR A 59 1.61 39.59 0.95
N GLU A 60 1.33 39.54 -0.36
CA GLU A 60 0.86 40.72 -1.08
C GLU A 60 -0.48 41.24 -0.52
N ILE A 61 -1.29 40.37 0.06
CA ILE A 61 -2.56 40.76 0.70
C ILE A 61 -2.27 41.57 1.97
N ASP A 62 -1.30 41.14 2.77
CA ASP A 62 -0.90 41.82 4.01
C ASP A 62 -0.35 43.22 3.72
N ILE A 63 0.52 43.37 2.71
CA ILE A 63 1.04 44.70 2.33
C ILE A 63 -0.03 45.61 1.73
N VAL A 64 -1.05 45.05 1.06
CA VAL A 64 -2.17 45.86 0.56
C VAL A 64 -3.07 46.32 1.71
N SER A 65 -3.26 45.49 2.74
CA SER A 65 -4.11 45.81 3.90
C SER A 65 -3.64 47.06 4.64
N VAL A 66 -2.32 47.33 4.62
CA VAL A 66 -1.72 48.48 5.31
C VAL A 66 -1.80 49.79 4.53
N PHE A 67 -2.14 49.75 3.23
CA PHE A 67 -2.18 50.97 2.40
C PHE A 67 -3.22 51.99 2.85
N GLY A 68 -4.26 51.56 3.57
CA GLY A 68 -5.26 52.47 4.15
C GLY A 68 -4.71 53.35 5.28
N GLY A 69 -3.68 52.87 6.00
CA GLY A 69 -3.00 53.61 7.07
C GLY A 69 -1.70 54.28 6.64
N TRP A 70 -1.19 53.98 5.45
CA TRP A 70 0.05 54.55 4.95
C TRP A 70 -0.18 56.02 4.55
N MET A 71 0.55 56.94 5.17
CA MET A 71 0.47 58.37 4.87
C MET A 71 1.84 58.88 4.43
N THR A 72 1.86 59.62 3.33
CA THR A 72 3.06 60.26 2.76
C THR A 72 2.95 61.77 2.92
N THR A 73 4.08 62.45 3.14
CA THR A 73 4.12 63.92 3.19
C THR A 73 4.38 64.46 1.79
N GLN A 74 3.49 65.31 1.26
CA GLN A 74 3.77 66.08 0.04
C GLN A 74 4.31 67.48 0.38
N ALA A 75 4.96 68.14 -0.59
CA ALA A 75 5.43 69.51 -0.48
C ALA A 75 4.26 70.44 -0.10
N GLY A 76 4.18 70.81 1.17
CA GLY A 76 3.03 71.52 1.77
C GLY A 76 2.60 71.00 3.15
N GLY A 77 3.13 69.87 3.63
CA GLY A 77 2.98 69.41 5.03
C GLY A 77 1.66 68.71 5.36
N VAL A 78 0.76 68.53 4.39
CA VAL A 78 -0.50 67.77 4.57
C VAL A 78 -0.25 66.28 4.34
N PRO A 79 -0.63 65.38 5.28
CA PRO A 79 -0.55 63.94 5.07
C PRO A 79 -1.50 63.49 3.96
N VAL A 80 -0.98 62.83 2.93
CA VAL A 80 -1.74 62.29 1.80
C VAL A 80 -1.42 60.80 1.66
N GLY A 81 -2.44 59.98 1.39
CA GLY A 81 -2.23 58.55 1.15
C GLY A 81 -1.32 58.27 -0.05
N PRO A 82 -0.73 57.06 -0.15
CA PRO A 82 0.21 56.72 -1.21
C PRO A 82 -0.47 56.76 -2.58
N THR A 83 0.26 57.32 -3.55
CA THR A 83 -0.13 57.31 -4.96
C THR A 83 -0.25 55.87 -5.48
N ILE A 84 -0.97 55.68 -6.59
CA ILE A 84 -1.09 54.37 -7.26
C ILE A 84 0.31 53.81 -7.59
N VAL A 85 1.23 54.67 -8.03
CA VAL A 85 2.62 54.31 -8.30
C VAL A 85 3.36 53.93 -7.02
N GLY A 86 3.17 54.67 -5.92
CA GLY A 86 3.75 54.34 -4.61
C GLY A 86 3.30 52.96 -4.09
N ARG A 87 2.01 52.64 -4.24
CA ARG A 87 1.47 51.30 -3.93
C ARG A 87 2.10 50.21 -4.79
N GLY A 88 2.29 50.48 -6.09
CA GLY A 88 2.99 49.57 -7.00
C GLY A 88 4.44 49.32 -6.57
N ARG A 89 5.16 50.36 -6.19
CA ARG A 89 6.55 50.25 -5.70
C ARG A 89 6.64 49.49 -4.37
N ALA A 90 5.68 49.64 -3.47
CA ALA A 90 5.61 48.84 -2.23
C ALA A 90 5.46 47.34 -2.51
N LYS A 91 4.66 46.96 -3.52
CA LYS A 91 4.57 45.56 -3.96
C LYS A 91 5.88 45.05 -4.57
N VAL A 92 6.57 45.88 -5.36
CA VAL A 92 7.90 45.55 -5.90
C VAL A 92 8.91 45.35 -4.77
N PHE A 93 8.91 46.24 -3.77
CA PHE A 93 9.72 46.11 -2.56
C PHE A 93 9.52 44.75 -1.87
N LEU A 94 8.26 44.37 -1.58
CA LEU A 94 7.97 43.06 -0.97
C LEU A 94 8.43 41.90 -1.84
N ARG A 95 8.19 41.98 -3.16
CA ARG A 95 8.62 40.95 -4.12
C ARG A 95 10.14 40.77 -4.07
N VAL A 96 10.93 41.83 -4.00
CA VAL A 96 12.40 41.74 -3.91
C VAL A 96 12.84 41.14 -2.58
N CYS A 97 12.18 41.48 -1.46
CA CYS A 97 12.43 40.79 -0.19
C CYS A 97 12.18 39.28 -0.29
N HIS A 98 11.11 38.86 -0.98
CA HIS A 98 10.85 37.44 -1.24
C HIS A 98 11.88 36.77 -2.15
N LEU A 99 12.39 37.47 -3.16
CA LEU A 99 13.48 36.98 -4.03
C LEU A 99 14.76 36.77 -3.21
N LEU A 100 15.13 37.73 -2.35
CA LEU A 100 16.30 37.62 -1.45
C LEU A 100 16.20 36.43 -0.49
N CYS A 101 14.97 36.11 -0.05
CA CYS A 101 14.71 35.01 0.87
C CYS A 101 14.49 33.66 0.17
N GLY A 102 14.53 33.60 -1.16
CA GLY A 102 14.26 32.39 -1.93
C GLY A 102 12.80 31.90 -1.84
N VAL A 103 11.87 32.76 -1.44
CA VAL A 103 10.43 32.44 -1.33
C VAL A 103 9.79 32.42 -2.72
N VAL A 104 10.27 33.28 -3.63
CA VAL A 104 9.80 33.39 -5.02
C VAL A 104 11.01 33.24 -5.94
N LYS A 105 10.81 32.66 -7.12
CA LYS A 105 11.84 32.55 -8.17
C LYS A 105 11.84 33.81 -9.04
N THR A 106 13.01 34.16 -9.58
CA THR A 106 13.12 35.24 -10.56
C THR A 106 12.37 34.87 -11.84
N GLN A 107 11.88 35.88 -12.56
CA GLN A 107 11.17 35.68 -13.82
C GLN A 107 12.02 34.90 -14.86
N ALA A 108 13.32 35.18 -14.95
CA ALA A 108 14.24 34.45 -15.81
C ALA A 108 14.36 32.96 -15.45
N ALA A 109 14.35 32.62 -14.15
CA ALA A 109 14.39 31.21 -13.72
C ALA A 109 13.10 30.47 -14.10
N LEU A 110 11.94 31.14 -13.99
CA LEU A 110 10.65 30.58 -14.41
C LEU A 110 10.58 30.38 -15.94
N GLU A 111 11.14 31.32 -16.72
CA GLU A 111 11.23 31.21 -18.18
C GLU A 111 12.16 30.06 -18.62
N ILE A 112 13.28 29.85 -17.91
CA ILE A 112 14.16 28.68 -18.14
C ILE A 112 13.40 27.38 -17.84
N GLU A 113 12.74 27.27 -16.69
CA GLU A 113 11.95 26.08 -16.33
C GLU A 113 10.82 25.81 -17.34
N ALA A 114 10.13 26.85 -17.80
CA ALA A 114 9.12 26.75 -18.84
C ALA A 114 9.70 26.30 -20.19
N SER A 115 10.88 26.80 -20.57
CA SER A 115 11.56 26.39 -21.80
C SER A 115 12.02 24.93 -21.75
N VAL A 116 12.51 24.46 -20.58
CA VAL A 116 12.90 23.06 -20.37
C VAL A 116 11.68 22.14 -20.41
N ALA A 117 10.56 22.55 -19.81
CA ALA A 117 9.30 21.82 -19.90
C ALA A 117 8.77 21.77 -21.35
N ALA A 118 8.89 22.87 -22.11
CA ALA A 118 8.51 22.91 -23.52
C ALA A 118 9.40 22.01 -24.39
N MET A 119 10.71 21.98 -24.15
CA MET A 119 11.64 21.07 -24.83
C MET A 119 11.36 19.60 -24.51
N ALA A 120 11.02 19.28 -23.26
CA ALA A 120 10.61 17.93 -22.87
C ALA A 120 9.30 17.52 -23.56
N ALA A 121 8.30 18.40 -23.60
CA ALA A 121 7.03 18.14 -24.30
C ALA A 121 7.23 17.98 -25.81
N ALA A 122 8.10 18.78 -26.43
CA ALA A 122 8.46 18.66 -27.84
C ALA A 122 9.20 17.34 -28.13
N ALA A 123 10.07 16.88 -27.23
CA ALA A 123 10.74 15.58 -27.35
C ALA A 123 9.74 14.41 -27.24
N THR A 124 8.76 14.49 -26.34
CA THR A 124 7.66 13.50 -26.24
C THR A 124 6.80 13.50 -27.51
N ALA A 125 6.48 14.67 -28.07
CA ALA A 125 5.73 14.78 -29.31
C ALA A 125 6.51 14.25 -30.53
N ALA A 126 7.82 14.49 -30.58
CA ALA A 126 8.70 13.96 -31.62
C ALA A 126 8.83 12.43 -31.53
N ALA A 127 8.90 11.86 -30.32
CA ALA A 127 8.89 10.41 -30.12
C ALA A 127 7.55 9.76 -30.56
N LEU A 128 6.42 10.41 -30.30
CA LEU A 128 5.10 9.98 -30.77
C LEU A 128 4.98 10.07 -32.30
N ALA A 129 5.50 11.13 -32.92
CA ALA A 129 5.52 11.29 -34.37
C ALA A 129 6.44 10.29 -35.07
N ALA A 130 7.59 9.96 -34.48
CA ALA A 130 8.48 8.90 -34.97
C ALA A 130 7.86 7.50 -34.88
N SER A 131 6.92 7.29 -33.96
CA SER A 131 6.14 6.04 -33.86
C SER A 131 5.05 5.94 -34.94
N ALA A 132 4.59 7.08 -35.49
CA ALA A 132 3.54 7.13 -36.51
C ALA A 132 4.02 6.93 -37.96
N SER A 133 5.33 6.96 -38.22
CA SER A 133 5.93 6.79 -39.56
C SER A 133 6.41 5.36 -39.85
N GLN A 134 6.19 4.40 -38.94
CA GLN A 134 6.36 2.99 -39.27
C GLN A 134 5.13 2.47 -40.04
N PRO A 135 5.32 1.59 -41.05
CA PRO A 135 4.20 0.95 -41.72
C PRO A 135 3.32 0.27 -40.67
N SER A 136 2.00 0.46 -40.77
CA SER A 136 1.03 -0.04 -39.81
C SER A 136 1.01 -1.56 -39.78
N VAL A 137 1.89 -2.16 -38.98
CA VAL A 137 1.59 -3.43 -38.33
C VAL A 137 0.36 -3.13 -37.47
N VAL A 138 -0.73 -3.84 -37.71
CA VAL A 138 -1.94 -3.76 -36.87
C VAL A 138 -1.48 -3.71 -35.43
N ALA A 139 -1.76 -2.61 -34.71
CA ALA A 139 -1.32 -2.45 -33.33
C ALA A 139 -1.86 -3.64 -32.54
N THR A 140 -1.00 -4.62 -32.30
CA THR A 140 -1.32 -5.80 -31.55
C THR A 140 -1.64 -5.33 -30.15
N ARG A 141 -2.82 -5.71 -29.65
CA ARG A 141 -3.17 -5.43 -28.26
C ARG A 141 -2.08 -6.07 -27.39
N ARG A 142 -1.52 -5.29 -26.46
CA ARG A 142 -0.45 -5.72 -25.56
C ARG A 142 -0.95 -5.96 -24.16
N ALA A 143 -0.35 -6.91 -23.47
CA ALA A 143 -0.56 -7.18 -22.06
C ALA A 143 0.76 -7.05 -21.29
N LYS A 144 0.71 -6.44 -20.10
CA LYS A 144 1.87 -6.30 -19.23
C LYS A 144 2.03 -7.54 -18.35
N LEU A 145 3.23 -8.13 -18.30
CA LEU A 145 3.50 -9.38 -17.58
C LEU A 145 3.25 -9.25 -16.07
N ALA A 146 3.55 -8.09 -15.49
CA ALA A 146 3.28 -7.75 -14.10
C ALA A 146 1.82 -8.04 -13.68
N ASN A 147 0.87 -7.89 -14.59
CA ASN A 147 -0.55 -8.05 -14.29
C ASN A 147 -1.10 -9.45 -14.56
N VAL A 148 -0.32 -10.30 -15.25
CA VAL A 148 -0.83 -11.53 -15.86
C VAL A 148 -0.05 -12.77 -15.43
N LEU A 149 1.27 -12.65 -15.21
CA LEU A 149 2.14 -13.81 -14.98
C LEU A 149 3.04 -13.68 -13.77
N LYS A 150 3.78 -12.57 -13.63
CA LYS A 150 4.79 -12.40 -12.57
C LYS A 150 4.84 -10.95 -12.09
N GLN A 151 4.57 -10.72 -10.81
CA GLN A 151 4.69 -9.38 -10.22
C GLN A 151 6.12 -8.83 -10.37
N GLY A 152 6.23 -7.55 -10.71
CA GLY A 152 7.51 -6.87 -10.92
C GLY A 152 8.14 -7.09 -12.31
N ASP A 153 7.57 -7.94 -13.16
CA ASP A 153 8.01 -8.09 -14.55
C ASP A 153 7.34 -7.03 -15.42
N GLU A 154 8.09 -5.97 -15.73
CA GLU A 154 7.61 -4.81 -16.49
C GLU A 154 7.52 -5.05 -18.00
N SER A 155 7.87 -6.25 -18.46
CA SER A 155 7.83 -6.63 -19.87
C SER A 155 6.39 -6.63 -20.42
N GLU A 156 6.27 -6.40 -21.73
CA GLU A 156 5.00 -6.45 -22.45
C GLU A 156 5.01 -7.60 -23.46
N VAL A 157 3.85 -8.23 -23.64
CA VAL A 157 3.65 -9.30 -24.62
C VAL A 157 2.52 -8.95 -25.58
N ASP A 158 2.74 -9.24 -26.85
CA ASP A 158 1.69 -9.16 -27.87
C ASP A 158 0.70 -10.31 -27.70
N ILE A 159 -0.59 -10.00 -27.74
CA ILE A 159 -1.64 -11.01 -27.58
C ILE A 159 -1.64 -11.97 -28.78
N LEU A 160 -1.77 -13.26 -28.49
CA LEU A 160 -1.83 -14.32 -29.49
C LEU A 160 -2.98 -14.12 -30.47
N ASP A 161 -2.73 -14.45 -31.73
CA ASP A 161 -3.74 -14.50 -32.77
C ASP A 161 -4.72 -15.66 -32.55
N THR A 162 -5.92 -15.55 -33.12
CA THR A 162 -6.97 -16.55 -32.95
C THR A 162 -6.59 -17.93 -33.48
N ALA A 163 -5.78 -18.02 -34.56
CA ALA A 163 -5.38 -19.31 -35.11
C ALA A 163 -4.42 -20.04 -34.18
N SER A 164 -3.46 -19.34 -33.58
CA SER A 164 -2.59 -19.90 -32.53
C SER A 164 -3.40 -20.43 -31.35
N VAL A 165 -4.41 -19.68 -30.90
CA VAL A 165 -5.27 -20.10 -29.79
C VAL A 165 -6.08 -21.35 -30.16
N ILE A 166 -6.65 -21.42 -31.37
CA ILE A 166 -7.36 -22.60 -31.84
C ILE A 166 -6.45 -23.83 -31.87
N ALA A 167 -5.20 -23.69 -32.32
CA ALA A 167 -4.23 -24.79 -32.29
C ALA A 167 -3.93 -25.27 -30.86
N MET A 168 -3.88 -24.34 -29.90
CA MET A 168 -3.71 -24.66 -28.48
C MET A 168 -4.91 -25.44 -27.91
N PHE A 169 -6.14 -25.09 -28.30
CA PHE A 169 -7.32 -25.90 -27.96
C PHE A 169 -7.29 -27.28 -28.61
N GLY A 170 -6.80 -27.39 -29.84
CA GLY A 170 -6.62 -28.70 -30.50
C GLY A 170 -5.71 -29.64 -29.69
N ARG A 171 -4.67 -29.12 -29.03
CA ARG A 171 -3.81 -29.91 -28.13
C ARG A 171 -4.53 -30.37 -26.86
N TYR A 172 -5.41 -29.54 -26.33
CA TYR A 172 -6.27 -29.93 -25.21
C TYR A 172 -7.22 -31.07 -25.62
N GLU A 173 -7.86 -30.96 -26.79
CA GLU A 173 -8.77 -31.98 -27.32
C GLU A 173 -8.09 -33.34 -27.54
N VAL A 174 -6.82 -33.35 -27.96
CA VAL A 174 -6.05 -34.59 -28.11
C VAL A 174 -5.96 -35.38 -26.80
N LEU A 175 -5.88 -34.69 -25.66
CA LEU A 175 -5.74 -35.31 -24.34
C LEU A 175 -7.07 -35.65 -23.67
N PHE A 176 -8.07 -34.77 -23.80
CA PHE A 176 -9.35 -34.90 -23.10
C PHE A 176 -10.50 -35.41 -23.98
N GLY A 177 -10.26 -35.58 -25.28
CA GLY A 177 -11.19 -36.14 -26.25
C GLY A 177 -11.71 -35.10 -27.26
N PRO A 178 -12.18 -35.55 -28.45
CA PRO A 178 -12.66 -34.65 -29.50
C PRO A 178 -13.79 -33.74 -29.03
N GLY A 179 -13.69 -32.43 -29.31
CA GLY A 179 -14.68 -31.43 -28.93
C GLY A 179 -14.72 -31.07 -27.45
N SER A 180 -13.81 -31.61 -26.63
CA SER A 180 -13.66 -31.21 -25.23
C SER A 180 -13.09 -29.79 -25.12
N LYS A 181 -13.53 -29.06 -24.11
CA LYS A 181 -13.01 -27.72 -23.79
C LYS A 181 -12.75 -27.63 -22.29
N PRO A 182 -11.73 -26.86 -21.87
CA PRO A 182 -11.55 -26.55 -20.46
C PRO A 182 -12.79 -25.83 -19.91
N ASP A 183 -13.15 -26.12 -18.66
CA ASP A 183 -14.19 -25.36 -17.97
C ASP A 183 -13.76 -23.89 -17.77
N GLU A 184 -14.73 -22.98 -17.65
CA GLU A 184 -14.49 -21.53 -17.51
C GLU A 184 -13.58 -21.15 -16.32
N ASP A 185 -13.55 -21.99 -15.29
CA ASP A 185 -12.75 -21.79 -14.07
C ASP A 185 -11.28 -22.22 -14.25
N ILE A 186 -10.99 -23.04 -15.25
CA ILE A 186 -9.64 -23.56 -15.53
C ILE A 186 -9.07 -23.05 -16.86
N GLU A 187 -9.91 -22.52 -17.74
CA GLU A 187 -9.50 -21.97 -19.03
C GLU A 187 -8.56 -20.76 -18.85
N PRO A 188 -7.33 -20.81 -19.36
CA PRO A 188 -6.43 -19.67 -19.33
C PRO A 188 -6.86 -18.61 -20.34
N SER A 189 -6.77 -17.34 -19.94
CA SER A 189 -7.01 -16.24 -20.87
C SER A 189 -5.93 -16.18 -21.96
N THR A 190 -6.25 -15.56 -23.10
CA THR A 190 -5.26 -15.36 -24.18
C THR A 190 -4.04 -14.57 -23.72
N HIS A 191 -4.21 -13.64 -22.76
CA HIS A 191 -3.09 -12.89 -22.17
C HIS A 191 -2.15 -13.82 -21.39
N GLN A 192 -2.72 -14.75 -20.60
CA GLN A 192 -1.95 -15.74 -19.82
C GLN A 192 -1.17 -16.69 -20.74
N LEU A 193 -1.81 -17.19 -21.80
CA LEU A 193 -1.16 -18.05 -22.79
C LEU A 193 -0.03 -17.32 -23.53
N ALA A 194 -0.26 -16.06 -23.92
CA ALA A 194 0.76 -15.23 -24.57
C ALA A 194 1.99 -15.04 -23.67
N ALA A 195 1.77 -14.69 -22.40
CA ALA A 195 2.83 -14.46 -21.44
C ALA A 195 3.69 -15.71 -21.20
N PHE A 196 3.08 -16.89 -21.06
CA PHE A 196 3.84 -18.14 -20.95
C PHE A 196 4.61 -18.48 -22.21
N LYS A 197 4.00 -18.34 -23.39
CA LYS A 197 4.65 -18.65 -24.65
C LYS A 197 5.92 -17.83 -24.82
N MET A 198 5.83 -16.51 -24.64
CA MET A 198 6.98 -15.61 -24.71
C MET A 198 8.06 -16.02 -23.69
N ARG A 199 7.69 -16.27 -22.43
CA ARG A 199 8.65 -16.63 -21.38
C ARG A 199 9.39 -17.94 -21.67
N MET A 200 8.72 -18.92 -22.29
CA MET A 200 9.36 -20.18 -22.70
C MET A 200 10.25 -19.99 -23.93
N GLU A 201 9.87 -19.13 -24.86
CA GLU A 201 10.69 -18.77 -26.03
C GLU A 201 11.97 -18.03 -25.60
N ASP A 202 11.91 -17.25 -24.52
CA ASP A 202 13.07 -16.63 -23.86
C ASP A 202 13.95 -17.64 -23.11
N GLY A 203 13.55 -18.91 -23.05
CA GLY A 203 14.28 -19.98 -22.36
C GLY A 203 14.20 -19.91 -20.83
N ALA A 204 13.29 -19.10 -20.28
CA ALA A 204 13.07 -18.98 -18.84
C ALA A 204 12.00 -19.98 -18.34
N ALA A 205 12.06 -20.35 -17.06
CA ALA A 205 11.06 -21.21 -16.44
C ALA A 205 9.64 -20.71 -16.69
N PRO A 206 8.69 -21.63 -17.04
CA PRO A 206 7.27 -21.33 -17.18
C PRO A 206 6.64 -21.19 -15.79
N TYR A 207 7.13 -20.19 -15.06
CA TYR A 207 6.70 -19.80 -13.73
C TYR A 207 5.51 -18.85 -13.83
N ALA A 208 4.54 -19.07 -12.93
CA ALA A 208 3.43 -18.15 -12.70
C ALA A 208 3.33 -17.82 -11.20
N ASP A 209 3.25 -16.54 -10.89
CA ASP A 209 2.94 -16.04 -9.56
C ASP A 209 1.44 -16.14 -9.32
N PHE A 210 1.03 -17.04 -8.41
CA PHE A 210 -0.38 -17.28 -8.10
C PHE A 210 -1.07 -16.16 -7.32
N ALA A 211 -0.35 -15.09 -6.97
CA ALA A 211 -0.96 -13.85 -6.52
C ALA A 211 -1.64 -13.07 -7.66
N VAL A 212 -1.11 -13.16 -8.89
CA VAL A 212 -1.63 -12.47 -10.09
C VAL A 212 -2.15 -13.42 -11.17
N PHE A 213 -1.84 -14.71 -11.06
CA PHE A 213 -2.22 -15.74 -12.00
C PHE A 213 -3.27 -16.68 -11.40
N GLY A 214 -4.38 -16.86 -12.11
CA GLY A 214 -5.44 -17.78 -11.69
C GLY A 214 -6.67 -17.75 -12.61
N PRO A 215 -7.81 -18.29 -12.13
CA PRO A 215 -9.05 -18.36 -12.88
C PRO A 215 -9.54 -17.00 -13.37
N HIS A 216 -10.22 -17.02 -14.51
CA HIS A 216 -10.84 -15.83 -15.09
C HIS A 216 -9.85 -14.67 -15.28
N GLY A 217 -8.72 -14.93 -15.95
CA GLY A 217 -7.59 -14.01 -16.06
C GLY A 217 -7.93 -12.55 -16.40
N LEU A 218 -8.89 -12.30 -17.30
CA LEU A 218 -9.31 -10.92 -17.64
C LEU A 218 -10.03 -10.20 -16.49
N ARG A 219 -10.80 -10.92 -15.67
CA ARG A 219 -11.43 -10.36 -14.46
C ARG A 219 -10.37 -10.12 -13.39
N LEU A 220 -9.43 -11.05 -13.27
CA LEU A 220 -8.33 -10.98 -12.34
C LEU A 220 -7.40 -9.78 -12.64
N GLU A 221 -7.02 -9.58 -13.91
CA GLU A 221 -6.21 -8.43 -14.37
C GLU A 221 -6.88 -7.08 -14.03
N LYS A 222 -8.19 -6.96 -14.29
CA LYS A 222 -8.97 -5.76 -13.95
C LYS A 222 -9.01 -5.52 -12.44
N LYS A 223 -9.20 -6.58 -11.66
CA LYS A 223 -9.20 -6.50 -10.19
C LYS A 223 -7.84 -6.03 -9.68
N HIS A 224 -6.75 -6.56 -10.21
CA HIS A 224 -5.40 -6.20 -9.78
C HIS A 224 -5.08 -4.74 -10.08
N LYS A 225 -5.44 -4.20 -11.25
CA LYS A 225 -5.22 -2.77 -11.55
C LYS A 225 -5.83 -1.83 -10.48
N LEU A 226 -6.92 -2.24 -9.84
CA LEU A 226 -7.58 -1.47 -8.79
C LEU A 226 -7.02 -1.75 -7.39
N GLU A 227 -6.70 -3.02 -7.08
CA GLU A 227 -6.18 -3.44 -5.78
C GLU A 227 -4.70 -3.04 -5.57
N TYR A 228 -3.96 -2.87 -6.66
CA TYR A 228 -2.53 -2.59 -6.68
C TYR A 228 -2.17 -1.14 -6.37
N MET A 229 -3.12 -0.19 -6.38
CA MET A 229 -2.83 1.23 -6.14
C MET A 229 -3.40 1.72 -4.80
N VAL A 230 -2.52 2.14 -3.90
CA VAL A 230 -2.88 2.75 -2.61
C VAL A 230 -2.57 4.23 -2.64
N TYR A 231 -3.59 5.06 -2.38
CA TYR A 231 -3.43 6.50 -2.25
C TYR A 231 -2.64 6.85 -0.98
N GLN A 232 -1.60 7.66 -1.14
CA GLN A 232 -0.71 8.10 -0.08
C GLN A 232 -1.08 9.51 0.41
N LEU A 233 -0.61 9.85 1.61
CA LEU A 233 -0.83 11.17 2.23
C LEU A 233 -0.20 12.32 1.42
N ASP A 234 0.80 12.04 0.60
CA ASP A 234 1.48 12.99 -0.28
C ASP A 234 0.72 13.25 -1.60
N GLY A 235 -0.43 12.62 -1.79
CA GLY A 235 -1.23 12.73 -3.01
C GLY A 235 -0.80 11.79 -4.14
N THR A 236 0.18 10.92 -3.92
CA THR A 236 0.63 9.94 -4.91
C THR A 236 -0.06 8.59 -4.75
N PHE A 237 -0.08 7.79 -5.81
CA PHE A 237 -0.45 6.37 -5.72
C PHE A 237 0.81 5.53 -5.60
N LYS A 238 0.89 4.71 -4.56
CA LYS A 238 1.92 3.66 -4.46
C LYS A 238 1.34 2.32 -4.81
N THR A 239 2.10 1.64 -5.63
CA THR A 239 1.93 0.25 -5.94
C THR A 239 2.13 -0.63 -4.71
N LYS A 240 1.20 -1.54 -4.40
CA LYS A 240 1.32 -2.52 -3.32
C LYS A 240 1.39 -3.93 -3.87
N GLU A 241 2.36 -4.71 -3.38
CA GLU A 241 2.49 -6.14 -3.65
C GLU A 241 1.22 -6.92 -3.26
N ILE A 242 0.79 -7.81 -4.16
CA ILE A 242 -0.34 -8.71 -3.98
C ILE A 242 0.19 -10.00 -3.36
N PHE A 243 -0.52 -10.50 -2.36
CA PHE A 243 -0.12 -11.72 -1.67
C PHE A 243 -0.71 -12.95 -2.33
N GLY A 244 0.06 -14.04 -2.30
CA GLY A 244 -0.30 -15.34 -2.85
C GLY A 244 -1.48 -16.01 -2.14
N PRO A 245 -1.92 -17.18 -2.64
CA PRO A 245 -3.08 -17.90 -2.17
C PRO A 245 -3.08 -18.14 -0.65
N PRO A 246 -4.20 -17.80 0.04
CA PRO A 246 -4.32 -17.98 1.49
C PRO A 246 -4.43 -19.45 1.91
N THR A 247 -4.82 -20.34 0.99
CA THR A 247 -5.11 -21.75 1.25
C THR A 247 -4.73 -22.63 0.06
N ILE A 248 -4.60 -23.94 0.31
CA ILE A 248 -4.38 -24.94 -0.73
C ILE A 248 -5.48 -24.95 -1.79
N GLN A 249 -6.74 -24.65 -1.43
CA GLN A 249 -7.83 -24.61 -2.40
C GLN A 249 -7.65 -23.44 -3.38
N ALA A 250 -7.29 -22.26 -2.87
CA ALA A 250 -6.98 -21.12 -3.72
C ALA A 250 -5.76 -21.39 -4.62
N TRP A 251 -4.74 -22.07 -4.09
CA TRP A 251 -3.60 -22.53 -4.87
C TRP A 251 -4.02 -23.54 -5.95
N MET A 252 -4.86 -24.52 -5.64
CA MET A 252 -5.37 -25.52 -6.59
C MET A 252 -6.13 -24.87 -7.74
N SER A 253 -6.95 -23.84 -7.46
CA SER A 253 -7.64 -23.07 -8.51
C SER A 253 -6.64 -22.43 -9.48
N SER A 254 -5.59 -21.78 -8.99
CA SER A 254 -4.55 -21.20 -9.85
C SER A 254 -3.70 -22.28 -10.55
N TYR A 255 -3.39 -23.37 -9.86
CA TYR A 255 -2.60 -24.47 -10.39
C TYR A 255 -3.30 -25.18 -11.55
N ARG A 256 -4.62 -25.35 -11.51
CA ARG A 256 -5.39 -25.94 -12.63
C ARG A 256 -5.32 -25.08 -13.89
N VAL A 257 -5.30 -23.75 -13.75
CA VAL A 257 -5.12 -22.84 -14.89
C VAL A 257 -3.69 -22.95 -15.44
N LEU A 258 -2.69 -23.10 -14.56
CA LEU A 258 -1.29 -23.34 -14.96
C LEU A 258 -1.19 -24.67 -15.72
N GLU A 259 -1.75 -25.75 -15.17
CA GLU A 259 -1.79 -27.08 -15.78
C GLU A 259 -2.43 -27.03 -17.17
N CYS A 260 -3.61 -26.41 -17.28
CA CYS A 260 -4.27 -26.21 -18.58
C CYS A 260 -3.40 -25.40 -19.56
N SER A 261 -2.74 -24.35 -19.08
CA SER A 261 -1.84 -23.52 -19.91
C SER A 261 -0.68 -24.33 -20.47
N LEU A 262 0.00 -25.11 -19.62
CA LEU A 262 1.15 -25.92 -20.02
C LEU A 262 0.77 -27.04 -20.98
N ILE A 263 -0.43 -27.62 -20.82
CA ILE A 263 -0.99 -28.60 -21.75
C ILE A 263 -1.28 -27.95 -23.10
N MET A 264 -2.01 -26.82 -23.09
CA MET A 264 -2.36 -26.06 -24.29
C MET A 264 -1.13 -25.58 -25.07
N LEU A 265 0.00 -25.37 -24.39
CA LEU A 265 1.28 -24.96 -24.98
C LEU A 265 2.18 -26.14 -25.36
N ASP A 266 1.80 -27.39 -25.04
CA ASP A 266 2.63 -28.60 -25.19
C ASP A 266 3.96 -28.55 -24.41
N ALA A 267 3.97 -27.95 -23.23
CA ALA A 267 5.19 -27.80 -22.44
C ALA A 267 5.50 -29.02 -21.56
N VAL A 268 4.47 -29.61 -20.95
CA VAL A 268 4.60 -30.68 -19.93
C VAL A 268 3.43 -31.66 -20.04
N ASP A 269 3.70 -32.94 -19.79
CA ASP A 269 2.68 -33.99 -19.80
C ASP A 269 1.77 -33.93 -18.56
N LEU A 270 0.47 -34.21 -18.77
CA LEU A 270 -0.55 -34.18 -17.72
C LEU A 270 -0.19 -35.03 -16.50
N GLY A 271 0.37 -36.23 -16.71
CA GLY A 271 0.74 -37.13 -15.61
C GLY A 271 1.78 -36.55 -14.65
N ILE A 272 2.70 -35.72 -15.16
CA ILE A 272 3.74 -35.05 -14.37
C ILE A 272 3.11 -33.91 -13.56
N LEU A 273 2.28 -33.08 -14.18
CA LEU A 273 1.57 -31.98 -13.53
C LEU A 273 0.65 -32.51 -12.41
N ALA A 274 -0.10 -33.57 -12.70
CA ALA A 274 -0.94 -34.24 -11.70
C ALA A 274 -0.12 -34.89 -10.57
N SER A 275 1.14 -35.27 -10.81
CA SER A 275 2.04 -35.75 -9.75
C SER A 275 2.46 -34.61 -8.82
N CYS A 276 2.80 -33.44 -9.37
CA CYS A 276 3.18 -32.25 -8.59
C CYS A 276 2.04 -31.79 -7.66
N SER A 277 0.81 -31.67 -8.16
CA SER A 277 -0.32 -31.28 -7.33
C SER A 277 -0.65 -32.33 -6.26
N ARG A 278 -0.55 -33.62 -6.57
CA ARG A 278 -0.68 -34.70 -5.57
C ARG A 278 0.40 -34.63 -4.50
N ASN A 279 1.64 -34.32 -4.84
CA ASN A 279 2.71 -34.15 -3.86
C ASN A 279 2.41 -32.99 -2.89
N MET A 280 1.92 -31.87 -3.39
CA MET A 280 1.50 -30.73 -2.57
C MET A 280 0.37 -31.11 -1.60
N MET A 281 -0.65 -31.83 -2.08
CA MET A 281 -1.74 -32.33 -1.24
C MET A 281 -1.24 -33.31 -0.17
N ALA A 282 -0.41 -34.27 -0.55
CA ALA A 282 0.16 -35.26 0.38
C ALA A 282 1.04 -34.62 1.46
N CYS A 283 1.82 -33.59 1.09
CA CYS A 283 2.60 -32.79 2.03
C CYS A 283 1.70 -32.11 3.06
N LEU A 284 0.63 -31.44 2.63
CA LEU A 284 -0.26 -30.75 3.54
C LEU A 284 -1.07 -31.71 4.42
N GLU A 285 -1.47 -32.87 3.89
CA GLU A 285 -2.16 -33.91 4.64
C GLU A 285 -1.24 -34.52 5.73
N SER A 286 0.04 -34.73 5.42
CA SER A 286 1.00 -35.32 6.36
C SER A 286 1.42 -34.35 7.48
N TYR A 287 1.56 -33.06 7.17
CA TYR A 287 2.12 -32.06 8.10
C TYR A 287 1.08 -31.06 8.64
N GLY A 288 -0.16 -31.08 8.12
CA GLY A 288 -1.26 -30.26 8.59
C GLY A 288 -1.34 -28.86 7.96
N VAL A 289 -2.56 -28.32 7.94
CA VAL A 289 -2.92 -27.04 7.26
C VAL A 289 -2.16 -25.82 7.79
N GLU A 290 -1.69 -25.88 9.03
CA GLU A 290 -0.90 -24.81 9.65
C GLU A 290 0.45 -24.58 8.96
N THR A 291 1.00 -25.59 8.28
CA THR A 291 2.27 -25.52 7.55
C THR A 291 2.15 -24.92 6.15
N TRP A 292 0.93 -24.52 5.73
CA TRP A 292 0.65 -24.02 4.37
C TRP A 292 1.62 -22.93 3.90
N HIS A 293 1.97 -22.00 4.79
CA HIS A 293 2.87 -20.90 4.45
C HIS A 293 4.29 -21.37 4.11
N VAL A 294 4.81 -22.38 4.82
CA VAL A 294 6.13 -22.98 4.53
C VAL A 294 6.04 -23.76 3.22
N LEU A 295 4.95 -24.51 3.03
CA LEU A 295 4.75 -25.31 1.83
C LEU A 295 4.63 -24.43 0.57
N TYR A 296 3.85 -23.35 0.63
CA TYR A 296 3.70 -22.41 -0.49
C TYR A 296 5.02 -21.69 -0.81
N GLN A 297 5.80 -21.31 0.20
CA GLN A 297 7.13 -20.73 0.01
C GLN A 297 8.08 -21.72 -0.70
N ALA A 298 8.07 -22.99 -0.29
CA ALA A 298 8.87 -24.02 -0.96
C ALA A 298 8.41 -24.27 -2.41
N ASP A 299 7.09 -24.31 -2.68
CA ASP A 299 6.57 -24.46 -4.04
C ASP A 299 6.98 -23.30 -4.96
N LEU A 300 6.83 -22.06 -4.48
CA LEU A 300 7.20 -20.88 -5.26
C LEU A 300 8.69 -20.90 -5.63
N ARG A 301 9.58 -21.10 -4.65
CA ARG A 301 11.03 -21.16 -4.88
C ARG A 301 11.41 -22.33 -5.78
N MET A 302 10.69 -23.45 -5.70
CA MET A 302 10.89 -24.57 -6.62
C MET A 302 10.61 -24.13 -8.06
N ARG A 303 9.43 -23.55 -8.31
CA ARG A 303 8.99 -23.16 -9.65
C ARG A 303 9.75 -21.96 -10.22
N GLU A 304 10.14 -21.01 -9.37
CA GLU A 304 10.80 -19.77 -9.79
C GLU A 304 12.32 -19.91 -9.92
N GLU A 305 12.98 -20.55 -8.96
CA GLU A 305 14.45 -20.57 -8.89
C GLU A 305 15.05 -21.93 -9.23
N ARG A 306 14.49 -22.99 -8.63
CA ARG A 306 15.10 -24.32 -8.72
C ARG A 306 14.92 -24.94 -10.10
N MET A 307 13.76 -24.78 -10.73
CA MET A 307 13.51 -25.33 -12.07
C MET A 307 14.47 -24.77 -13.13
N ASP A 308 14.81 -23.47 -13.08
CA ASP A 308 15.82 -22.87 -13.98
C ASP A 308 17.23 -23.42 -13.73
N ARG A 309 17.56 -23.75 -12.48
CA ARG A 309 18.83 -24.43 -12.15
C ARG A 309 18.81 -25.87 -12.66
N MET A 310 17.71 -26.60 -12.46
CA MET A 310 17.54 -27.97 -12.93
C MET A 310 17.65 -28.07 -14.44
N LEU A 311 17.12 -27.10 -15.20
CA LEU A 311 17.26 -27.08 -16.66
C LEU A 311 18.74 -27.06 -17.08
N ARG A 312 19.54 -26.19 -16.46
CA ARG A 312 20.99 -26.09 -16.74
C ARG A 312 21.74 -27.38 -16.36
N GLU A 313 21.37 -28.01 -15.24
CA GLU A 313 21.92 -29.29 -14.81
C GLU A 313 21.61 -30.39 -15.83
N ILE A 314 20.35 -30.51 -16.26
CA ILE A 314 19.91 -31.50 -17.26
C ILE A 314 20.64 -31.29 -18.59
N ILE A 315 20.74 -30.05 -19.08
CA ILE A 315 21.47 -29.73 -20.31
C ILE A 315 22.95 -30.14 -20.17
N SER A 316 23.57 -29.90 -19.01
CA SER A 316 24.95 -30.30 -18.75
C SER A 316 25.14 -31.82 -18.71
N GLU A 317 24.20 -32.55 -18.10
CA GLU A 317 24.19 -34.02 -18.05
C GLU A 317 24.07 -34.61 -19.45
N GLU A 318 23.13 -34.12 -20.24
CA GLU A 318 22.89 -34.56 -21.62
C GLU A 318 24.05 -34.22 -22.57
N ALA A 319 24.72 -33.08 -22.36
CA ALA A 319 25.92 -32.74 -23.11
C ALA A 319 27.09 -33.70 -22.82
N LYS A 320 27.17 -34.26 -21.60
CA LYS A 320 28.21 -35.23 -21.21
C LYS A 320 27.86 -36.65 -21.64
N ALA A 321 26.59 -37.02 -21.53
CA ALA A 321 26.06 -38.34 -21.84
C ALA A 321 24.68 -38.20 -22.49
N PRO A 322 24.61 -38.14 -23.84
CA PRO A 322 23.35 -38.02 -24.55
C PRO A 322 22.41 -39.19 -24.24
N GLY A 323 21.14 -38.88 -23.91
CA GLY A 323 20.11 -39.85 -23.55
C GLY A 323 20.20 -40.36 -22.11
N SER A 324 20.97 -39.70 -21.24
CA SER A 324 21.12 -40.07 -19.82
C SER A 324 19.93 -39.64 -18.96
N VAL A 325 19.16 -38.63 -19.38
CA VAL A 325 18.04 -38.05 -18.65
C VAL A 325 16.71 -38.57 -19.22
N PRO A 326 15.96 -39.39 -18.46
CA PRO A 326 14.68 -39.91 -18.92
C PRO A 326 13.67 -38.79 -19.22
N GLY A 327 13.03 -38.87 -20.39
CA GLY A 327 12.00 -37.92 -20.81
C GLY A 327 12.53 -36.55 -21.24
N TRP A 328 13.86 -36.37 -21.36
CA TRP A 328 14.45 -35.16 -21.89
C TRP A 328 14.16 -35.00 -23.40
N SER A 329 13.82 -33.77 -23.79
CA SER A 329 13.66 -33.36 -25.18
C SER A 329 14.01 -31.88 -25.30
N THR A 330 14.80 -31.51 -26.29
CA THR A 330 15.13 -30.09 -26.57
C THR A 330 13.90 -29.29 -27.00
N ALA A 331 12.90 -29.93 -27.59
CA ALA A 331 11.64 -29.28 -27.98
C ALA A 331 10.70 -29.07 -26.78
N ARG A 332 10.79 -29.95 -25.77
CA ARG A 332 9.94 -29.92 -24.56
C ARG A 332 10.82 -30.04 -23.30
N PRO A 333 11.75 -29.09 -23.06
CA PRO A 333 12.75 -29.22 -22.00
C PRO A 333 12.12 -29.25 -20.60
N TRP A 334 11.00 -28.53 -20.44
CA TRP A 334 10.29 -28.40 -19.19
C TRP A 334 9.66 -29.72 -18.72
N ASN A 335 9.39 -30.68 -19.62
CA ASN A 335 8.82 -31.96 -19.24
C ASN A 335 9.72 -32.73 -18.26
N ALA A 336 11.01 -32.84 -18.58
CA ALA A 336 12.00 -33.48 -17.70
C ALA A 336 12.26 -32.67 -16.42
N VAL A 337 12.26 -31.33 -16.51
CA VAL A 337 12.44 -30.44 -15.36
C VAL A 337 11.32 -30.63 -14.35
N TRP A 338 10.05 -30.62 -14.78
CA TRP A 338 8.90 -30.80 -13.91
C TRP A 338 8.87 -32.20 -13.28
N SER A 339 9.23 -33.23 -14.05
CA SER A 339 9.38 -34.60 -13.53
C SER A 339 10.44 -34.68 -12.42
N ARG A 340 11.61 -34.06 -12.64
CA ARG A 340 12.70 -34.01 -11.66
C ARG A 340 12.33 -33.17 -10.42
N ALA A 341 11.63 -32.05 -10.61
CA ALA A 341 11.17 -31.18 -9.53
C ALA A 341 10.20 -31.89 -8.56
N ALA A 342 9.29 -32.70 -9.10
CA ALA A 342 8.36 -33.49 -8.28
C ALA A 342 9.09 -34.53 -7.39
N LEU A 343 10.23 -35.03 -7.85
CA LEU A 343 10.98 -36.12 -7.23
C LEU A 343 12.21 -35.67 -6.44
N ASP A 344 12.50 -34.36 -6.36
CA ASP A 344 13.68 -33.82 -5.66
C ASP A 344 13.50 -33.90 -4.14
N TYR A 345 13.73 -35.09 -3.59
CA TYR A 345 13.62 -35.37 -2.17
C TYR A 345 14.47 -34.43 -1.34
N ARG A 346 15.70 -34.12 -1.79
CA ARG A 346 16.64 -33.28 -1.03
C ARG A 346 16.09 -31.87 -0.87
N TYR A 347 15.54 -31.30 -1.95
CA TYR A 347 14.90 -30.00 -1.90
C TYR A 347 13.68 -29.99 -0.97
N TRP A 348 12.74 -30.91 -1.17
CA TRP A 348 11.52 -30.95 -0.38
C TRP A 348 11.78 -31.26 1.10
N GLN A 349 12.85 -32.00 1.39
CA GLN A 349 13.31 -32.26 2.75
C GLN A 349 13.75 -30.97 3.44
N SER A 350 14.66 -30.20 2.84
CA SER A 350 15.22 -29.00 3.47
C SER A 350 14.29 -27.79 3.43
N GLU A 351 13.60 -27.57 2.30
CA GLU A 351 12.77 -26.38 2.11
C GLU A 351 11.39 -26.50 2.74
N PHE A 352 10.86 -27.72 2.88
CA PHE A 352 9.55 -27.93 3.47
C PHE A 352 9.58 -28.84 4.70
N LYS A 353 9.94 -30.12 4.58
CA LYS A 353 9.70 -31.13 5.63
C LYS A 353 10.38 -30.80 6.96
N GLU A 354 11.64 -30.37 6.94
CA GLU A 354 12.38 -29.98 8.14
C GLU A 354 11.78 -28.72 8.78
N LYS A 355 11.50 -27.68 7.98
CA LYS A 355 10.88 -26.44 8.45
C LYS A 355 9.47 -26.69 9.00
N ALA A 356 8.68 -27.53 8.34
CA ALA A 356 7.37 -27.96 8.80
C ALA A 356 7.46 -28.70 10.14
N LEU A 357 8.44 -29.61 10.29
CA LEU A 357 8.66 -30.30 11.55
C LEU A 357 9.00 -29.31 12.68
N PHE A 358 9.88 -28.34 12.43
CA PHE A 358 10.22 -27.32 13.44
C PHE A 358 9.03 -26.46 13.87
N LEU A 359 8.10 -26.21 12.94
CA LEU A 359 6.87 -25.48 13.22
C LEU A 359 5.91 -26.31 14.08
N ILE A 360 5.65 -27.57 13.69
CA ILE A 360 4.70 -28.48 14.36
C ILE A 360 5.17 -28.81 15.77
N THR A 361 6.46 -29.10 15.94
CA THR A 361 7.06 -29.37 17.25
C THR A 361 7.23 -28.11 18.10
N ARG A 362 6.93 -26.92 17.52
CA ARG A 362 7.04 -25.60 18.15
C ARG A 362 8.46 -25.27 18.61
N THR A 363 9.47 -25.88 18.00
CA THR A 363 10.88 -25.53 18.24
C THR A 363 11.24 -24.16 17.65
N LEU A 364 10.62 -23.75 16.54
CA LEU A 364 10.81 -22.44 15.94
C LEU A 364 9.47 -21.76 15.66
N PRO A 365 9.36 -20.43 15.86
CA PRO A 365 8.15 -19.69 15.52
C PRO A 365 8.01 -19.54 14.01
N LYS A 366 6.76 -19.40 13.52
CA LYS A 366 6.46 -19.15 12.10
C LYS A 366 7.31 -18.04 11.47
N ALA A 367 7.52 -16.93 12.18
CA ALA A 367 8.29 -15.78 11.68
C ALA A 367 9.80 -16.08 11.47
N ALA A 368 10.31 -17.18 12.01
CA ALA A 368 11.69 -17.62 11.76
C ALA A 368 11.81 -18.62 10.60
N LEU A 369 10.68 -19.10 10.07
CA LEU A 369 10.61 -20.14 9.03
C LEU A 369 10.03 -19.61 7.72
N VAL A 370 9.25 -18.52 7.81
CA VAL A 370 8.71 -17.79 6.66
C VAL A 370 9.56 -16.56 6.43
N ASP A 371 10.09 -16.47 5.23
CA ASP A 371 10.88 -15.33 4.80
C ASP A 371 9.94 -14.26 4.19
N ASP A 372 10.41 -13.02 4.10
CA ASP A 372 9.60 -11.87 3.64
C ASP A 372 9.32 -11.88 2.12
N ASP A 373 9.94 -12.78 1.35
CA ASP A 373 9.80 -12.94 -0.09
C ASP A 373 8.49 -13.62 -0.50
N VAL A 374 7.91 -14.46 0.37
CA VAL A 374 6.66 -15.16 0.08
C VAL A 374 5.57 -14.78 1.07
N ARG A 375 4.69 -13.89 0.62
CA ARG A 375 3.55 -13.43 1.42
C ARG A 375 2.27 -14.08 0.95
N ILE A 376 1.55 -14.71 1.89
CA ILE A 376 0.20 -15.24 1.67
C ILE A 376 -0.84 -14.23 2.13
N ASN A 377 -1.97 -14.17 1.42
CA ASN A 377 -3.07 -13.33 1.85
C ASN A 377 -3.61 -13.84 3.19
N ALA A 378 -3.68 -12.98 4.21
CA ALA A 378 -4.20 -13.39 5.52
C ALA A 378 -5.72 -13.64 5.51
N ARG A 379 -6.42 -13.20 4.44
CA ARG A 379 -7.84 -13.45 4.24
C ARG A 379 -8.01 -14.64 3.31
N ALA A 380 -8.36 -15.80 3.87
CA ALA A 380 -9.12 -16.79 3.12
C ALA A 380 -10.36 -16.06 2.58
N ILE A 381 -10.47 -15.93 1.24
CA ILE A 381 -11.67 -15.39 0.63
C ILE A 381 -12.77 -16.43 0.89
N ALA A 382 -13.51 -16.24 1.98
CA ALA A 382 -14.85 -16.80 2.06
C ALA A 382 -15.65 -16.27 0.85
N PRO A 383 -16.57 -17.07 0.27
CA PRO A 383 -17.44 -16.58 -0.79
C PRO A 383 -18.08 -15.25 -0.39
N PRO A 384 -18.31 -14.33 -1.33
CA PRO A 384 -18.59 -12.93 -1.02
C PRO A 384 -19.90 -12.82 -0.24
N HIS A 385 -19.79 -12.72 1.08
CA HIS A 385 -20.85 -12.14 1.89
C HIS A 385 -20.81 -10.64 1.66
N PHE A 386 -21.71 -10.17 0.78
CA PHE A 386 -22.04 -8.77 0.65
C PHE A 386 -22.47 -8.25 2.03
N GLY A 387 -21.67 -7.35 2.62
CA GLY A 387 -22.03 -6.63 3.84
C GLY A 387 -21.07 -6.78 5.02
N GLN A 388 -19.79 -6.46 4.86
CA GLN A 388 -18.97 -6.04 6.00
C GLN A 388 -17.82 -5.12 5.56
N LEU A 389 -18.03 -3.81 5.73
CA LEU A 389 -16.97 -2.80 5.68
C LEU A 389 -16.02 -3.04 6.87
N GLY A 390 -14.95 -3.80 6.62
CA GLY A 390 -13.90 -4.07 7.58
C GLY A 390 -12.98 -2.86 7.76
N LYS A 391 -12.86 -2.40 9.00
CA LYS A 391 -11.96 -1.35 9.50
C LYS A 391 -10.51 -1.57 9.03
N GLY A 392 -9.91 -0.54 8.45
CA GLY A 392 -8.49 -0.52 8.10
C GLY A 392 -7.63 -0.65 9.36
N GLN A 393 -6.71 -1.62 9.35
CA GLN A 393 -5.60 -1.64 10.29
C GLN A 393 -4.52 -0.70 9.75
N GLY A 394 -4.36 0.46 10.41
CA GLY A 394 -3.20 1.32 10.20
C GLY A 394 -1.93 0.61 10.68
N GLN A 395 -0.99 0.39 9.76
CA GLN A 395 0.38 0.04 10.09
C GLN A 395 1.10 1.33 10.52
N GLY A 396 1.55 1.39 11.78
CA GLY A 396 2.42 2.46 12.27
C GLY A 396 3.85 2.32 11.70
N PRO A 397 4.64 3.41 11.67
CA PRO A 397 5.95 3.42 11.06
C PRO A 397 6.99 2.70 11.93
N ALA A 398 7.98 2.10 11.26
CA ALA A 398 9.15 1.51 11.89
C ALA A 398 9.98 2.57 12.63
N SER A 399 10.39 2.28 13.87
CA SER A 399 11.34 3.10 14.62
C SER A 399 12.62 2.29 14.92
N SER A 400 13.73 2.90 14.51
CA SER A 400 15.11 2.60 14.86
C SER A 400 15.44 3.03 16.30
N GLY A 401 16.43 2.35 16.91
CA GLY A 401 17.35 2.95 17.88
C GLY A 401 16.88 2.96 19.34
N GLY A 402 17.76 2.48 20.23
CA GLY A 402 17.46 2.27 21.65
C GLY A 402 17.30 3.56 22.46
N TYR A 403 16.57 3.45 23.57
CA TYR A 403 16.90 3.89 24.95
C TYR A 403 15.65 3.70 25.82
N GLY A 404 15.79 3.04 26.98
CA GLY A 404 14.86 3.08 28.12
C GLY A 404 13.47 2.44 27.96
N LYS A 405 13.27 1.21 28.47
CA LYS A 405 11.92 0.65 28.65
C LYS A 405 11.17 1.40 29.76
N ALA A 406 10.19 2.23 29.39
CA ALA A 406 9.12 2.62 30.30
C ALA A 406 8.18 1.42 30.57
N PRO A 407 7.58 1.28 31.76
CA PRO A 407 6.68 0.17 32.06
C PRO A 407 5.44 0.23 31.17
N ARG A 408 5.08 -0.90 30.55
CA ARG A 408 3.83 -1.02 29.79
C ARG A 408 2.63 -0.91 30.74
N PRO A 409 1.56 -0.16 30.41
CA PRO A 409 0.37 -0.14 31.24
C PRO A 409 -0.32 -1.50 31.16
N VAL A 410 -0.73 -2.00 32.33
CA VAL A 410 -1.54 -3.21 32.48
C VAL A 410 -2.84 -3.01 31.72
N LYS A 411 -3.22 -3.96 30.84
CA LYS A 411 -4.56 -3.99 30.21
C LYS A 411 -5.61 -4.14 31.30
N GLY A 412 -6.12 -3.02 31.80
CA GLY A 412 -7.27 -2.97 32.70
C GLY A 412 -8.56 -3.10 31.92
N THR A 413 -9.37 -4.08 32.29
CA THR A 413 -10.77 -4.27 31.85
C THR A 413 -11.69 -3.24 32.50
N ALA A 414 -11.32 -1.95 32.49
CA ALA A 414 -12.05 -0.88 33.16
C ALA A 414 -12.76 0.00 32.12
N HIS A 415 -14.06 0.25 32.33
CA HIS A 415 -14.80 1.22 31.51
C HIS A 415 -14.25 2.63 31.74
N ASN A 416 -14.14 3.45 30.68
CA ASN A 416 -13.91 4.88 30.88
C ASN A 416 -15.25 5.55 31.19
N THR A 417 -15.30 6.31 32.29
CA THR A 417 -16.52 6.95 32.80
C THR A 417 -16.22 8.41 33.16
N ASN A 418 -17.20 9.29 33.03
CA ASN A 418 -17.20 10.64 33.59
C ASN A 418 -18.33 10.78 34.64
N ALA A 419 -18.55 12.00 35.14
CA ALA A 419 -19.63 12.30 36.09
C ALA A 419 -21.02 11.98 35.52
N ASP A 420 -21.18 11.96 34.19
CA ASP A 420 -22.45 11.79 33.49
C ASP A 420 -22.69 10.36 32.97
N GLY A 421 -21.72 9.44 33.11
CA GLY A 421 -21.84 8.03 32.77
C GLY A 421 -20.64 7.40 32.05
N TYR A 422 -20.88 6.36 31.27
CA TYR A 422 -19.90 5.68 30.43
C TYR A 422 -19.50 6.53 29.22
N LEU A 423 -18.19 6.68 29.00
CA LEU A 423 -17.60 7.25 27.79
C LEU A 423 -17.27 6.16 26.76
N THR A 424 -16.92 4.96 27.23
CA THR A 424 -16.59 3.81 26.38
C THR A 424 -17.32 2.54 26.82
N ASN A 425 -17.55 1.64 25.87
CA ASN A 425 -18.05 0.30 26.17
C ASN A 425 -16.94 -0.63 26.67
N ARG A 426 -17.28 -1.90 26.98
CA ARG A 426 -16.33 -2.90 27.49
C ARG A 426 -15.13 -3.17 26.57
N ASN A 427 -15.26 -2.87 25.29
CA ASN A 427 -14.20 -3.02 24.28
C ASN A 427 -13.43 -1.71 24.03
N GLN A 428 -13.58 -0.70 24.89
CA GLN A 428 -12.98 0.63 24.75
C GLN A 428 -13.41 1.41 23.50
N LEU A 429 -14.60 1.12 22.97
CA LEU A 429 -15.18 1.88 21.86
C LEU A 429 -16.04 3.03 22.41
N ALA A 430 -15.83 4.23 21.87
CA ALA A 430 -16.56 5.43 22.27
C ALA A 430 -18.04 5.36 21.87
N LEU A 431 -18.89 5.95 22.72
CA LEU A 431 -20.33 6.02 22.52
C LEU A 431 -20.70 7.22 21.63
N CYS A 432 -21.72 7.06 20.79
CA CYS A 432 -22.21 8.14 19.92
C CYS A 432 -22.95 9.21 20.75
N PRO A 433 -22.55 10.50 20.71
CA PRO A 433 -23.22 11.57 21.44
C PRO A 433 -24.67 11.78 20.97
N GLY A 434 -24.88 11.79 19.65
CA GLY A 434 -26.21 11.94 19.06
C GLY A 434 -27.17 10.79 19.40
N TRP A 435 -26.64 9.60 19.69
CA TRP A 435 -27.46 8.52 20.22
C TRP A 435 -27.91 8.81 21.66
N GLN A 436 -27.07 9.47 22.46
CA GLN A 436 -27.40 9.77 23.85
C GLN A 436 -28.49 10.83 23.99
N ASP A 437 -28.50 11.84 23.13
CA ASP A 437 -29.46 12.95 23.13
C ASP A 437 -30.66 12.73 22.19
N GLY A 438 -30.72 11.57 21.51
CA GLY A 438 -31.83 11.20 20.62
C GLY A 438 -31.79 11.83 19.22
N THR A 439 -30.75 12.60 18.88
CA THR A 439 -30.60 13.21 17.54
C THR A 439 -30.11 12.23 16.47
N CYS A 440 -29.53 11.09 16.85
CA CYS A 440 -29.07 10.04 15.95
C CYS A 440 -30.00 8.83 15.97
N THR A 441 -30.66 8.54 14.84
CA THR A 441 -31.58 7.39 14.69
C THR A 441 -31.07 6.35 13.68
N ILE A 442 -29.98 6.64 12.97
CA ILE A 442 -29.50 5.86 11.82
C ILE A 442 -28.36 4.94 12.25
N SER A 443 -28.59 3.62 12.19
CA SER A 443 -27.66 2.59 12.69
C SER A 443 -27.17 1.66 11.57
N LEU A 444 -25.87 1.39 11.52
CA LEU A 444 -25.26 0.33 10.73
C LEU A 444 -25.24 -0.96 11.55
N GLY A 445 -26.20 -1.85 11.30
CA GLY A 445 -26.53 -2.93 12.24
C GLY A 445 -27.18 -2.40 13.52
N GLN A 446 -27.31 -3.21 14.56
CA GLN A 446 -28.07 -2.81 15.75
C GLN A 446 -27.33 -1.85 16.70
N HIS A 447 -26.00 -1.66 16.57
CA HIS A 447 -25.19 -1.07 17.65
C HIS A 447 -24.15 -0.03 17.21
N ILE A 448 -24.13 0.37 15.93
CA ILE A 448 -23.10 1.29 15.39
C ILE A 448 -23.79 2.46 14.68
N CYS A 449 -23.36 3.68 14.97
CA CYS A 449 -23.78 4.88 14.26
C CYS A 449 -23.31 4.83 12.81
N GLN A 450 -24.23 4.99 11.85
CA GLN A 450 -23.84 5.02 10.44
C GLN A 450 -23.06 6.27 10.05
N LEU A 451 -23.27 7.39 10.77
CA LEU A 451 -22.63 8.69 10.48
C LEU A 451 -21.21 8.79 11.05
N THR A 452 -20.98 8.26 12.25
CA THR A 452 -19.72 8.47 13.00
C THR A 452 -18.94 7.19 13.25
N GLY A 453 -19.54 6.00 13.04
CA GLY A 453 -18.93 4.71 13.40
C GLY A 453 -18.83 4.45 14.92
N LEU A 454 -19.35 5.36 15.75
CA LEU A 454 -19.39 5.24 17.21
C LEU A 454 -20.51 4.28 17.67
N GLN A 455 -20.49 3.86 18.94
CA GLN A 455 -21.44 2.85 19.44
C GLN A 455 -22.79 3.45 19.85
N HIS A 456 -23.88 2.84 19.38
CA HIS A 456 -25.25 3.08 19.85
C HIS A 456 -25.53 2.24 21.11
N GLN A 457 -24.91 2.65 22.21
CA GLN A 457 -25.13 2.09 23.54
C GLN A 457 -25.35 3.24 24.52
N CYS A 458 -26.29 3.08 25.44
CA CYS A 458 -26.63 4.09 26.43
C CYS A 458 -25.43 4.39 27.36
N SER A 459 -25.11 5.66 27.59
CA SER A 459 -24.06 6.07 28.53
C SER A 459 -24.42 5.80 30.00
N LYS A 460 -25.69 5.53 30.34
CA LYS A 460 -26.11 5.22 31.71
C LYS A 460 -26.06 3.72 32.04
N CYS A 461 -26.39 2.84 31.07
CA CYS A 461 -26.55 1.39 31.33
C CYS A 461 -25.88 0.46 30.30
N LEU A 462 -25.25 1.01 29.25
CA LEU A 462 -24.68 0.28 28.09
C LEU A 462 -25.69 -0.57 27.29
N GLY A 463 -26.99 -0.40 27.53
CA GLY A 463 -28.05 -1.00 26.72
C GLY A 463 -28.06 -0.42 25.30
N SER A 464 -28.31 -1.26 24.31
CA SER A 464 -28.31 -0.88 22.90
C SER A 464 -29.68 -0.47 22.34
N SER A 465 -30.74 -0.60 23.12
CA SER A 465 -32.11 -0.29 22.67
C SER A 465 -32.49 1.18 22.79
N HIS A 466 -31.70 1.99 23.49
CA HIS A 466 -32.01 3.40 23.78
C HIS A 466 -30.74 4.22 24.04
N GLY A 467 -30.87 5.54 23.92
CA GLY A 467 -29.89 6.54 24.36
C GLY A 467 -30.07 6.97 25.82
N ALA A 468 -29.12 7.73 26.36
CA ALA A 468 -29.19 8.29 27.72
C ALA A 468 -30.48 9.09 28.00
N LEU A 469 -31.01 9.82 27.01
CA LEU A 469 -32.24 10.61 27.10
C LEU A 469 -33.48 9.76 27.38
N LEU A 470 -33.55 8.56 26.81
CA LEU A 470 -34.69 7.64 26.94
C LEU A 470 -34.37 6.47 27.88
N CYS A 471 -33.38 6.64 28.76
CA CYS A 471 -32.94 5.58 29.63
C CYS A 471 -33.94 5.36 30.78
N PRO A 472 -34.48 4.13 30.95
CA PRO A 472 -35.42 3.84 32.03
C PRO A 472 -34.72 3.68 33.39
N THR A 473 -33.38 3.72 33.45
CA THR A 473 -32.66 3.74 34.73
C THR A 473 -32.56 5.17 35.26
N PRO A 474 -32.78 5.38 36.58
CA PRO A 474 -32.66 6.70 37.20
C PRO A 474 -31.27 7.32 36.97
N ASP A 475 -31.16 8.65 37.05
CA ASP A 475 -29.95 9.44 36.73
C ASP A 475 -28.69 9.08 37.55
N ALA A 476 -28.80 8.16 38.51
CA ALA A 476 -27.64 7.55 39.16
C ALA A 476 -27.04 6.45 38.26
N TYR A 477 -25.90 6.76 37.64
CA TYR A 477 -25.01 5.77 37.03
C TYR A 477 -24.73 4.61 38.01
N LYS A 478 -24.95 3.37 37.58
CA LYS A 478 -24.58 2.19 38.37
C LYS A 478 -23.05 2.09 38.36
N THR A 479 -22.41 2.39 39.48
CA THR A 479 -20.99 2.08 39.68
C THR A 479 -20.75 0.60 39.31
N PRO A 480 -19.61 0.27 38.66
CA PRO A 480 -19.26 -1.12 38.44
C PRO A 480 -19.31 -1.82 39.80
N ARG A 481 -20.05 -2.94 39.89
CA ARG A 481 -19.94 -3.82 41.05
C ARG A 481 -18.47 -4.25 41.13
N ASP A 482 -17.72 -3.62 42.03
CA ASP A 482 -16.47 -4.19 42.53
C ASP A 482 -16.76 -5.63 42.95
N ALA A 483 -15.83 -6.51 42.59
CA ALA A 483 -15.94 -7.94 42.77
C ALA A 483 -16.29 -8.31 44.21
N ALA A 484 -17.60 -8.42 44.50
CA ALA A 484 -18.07 -9.08 45.71
C ALA A 484 -17.73 -10.57 45.55
N THR A 485 -16.66 -10.98 46.24
CA THR A 485 -16.31 -12.36 46.54
C THR A 485 -17.59 -13.12 46.89
N LYS A 486 -18.04 -13.99 45.98
CA LYS A 486 -19.09 -14.97 46.30
C LYS A 486 -18.51 -15.90 47.37
N GLY A 487 -18.90 -15.64 48.61
CA GLY A 487 -18.59 -16.45 49.77
C GLY A 487 -18.95 -17.91 49.53
N GLY A 488 -18.04 -18.79 49.95
CA GLY A 488 -18.26 -20.22 49.97
C GLY A 488 -19.48 -20.58 50.79
N LYS A 489 -20.40 -21.32 50.19
CA LYS A 489 -21.40 -22.09 50.93
C LYS A 489 -20.79 -23.46 51.23
N GLY A 490 -20.29 -23.60 52.45
CA GLY A 490 -19.94 -24.90 53.02
C GLY A 490 -21.17 -25.80 53.06
N LYS A 491 -21.01 -27.02 52.52
CA LYS A 491 -21.78 -28.18 52.96
C LYS A 491 -20.84 -29.07 53.74
N GLY A 492 -20.81 -28.89 55.05
CA GLY A 492 -20.30 -29.90 55.96
C GLY A 492 -21.27 -31.08 56.01
N LYS A 493 -20.76 -32.28 55.74
CA LYS A 493 -21.22 -33.52 56.38
C LYS A 493 -19.97 -34.24 56.86
N GLY A 494 -19.82 -34.29 58.17
CA GLY A 494 -18.67 -34.86 58.84
C GLY A 494 -18.78 -36.36 59.12
N LYS A 495 -17.74 -36.82 59.84
CA LYS A 495 -17.48 -38.13 60.45
C LYS A 495 -16.97 -39.18 59.46
N GLY A 496 -15.86 -39.88 59.69
CA GLY A 496 -15.12 -40.09 60.94
C GLY A 496 -13.70 -40.62 60.73
N LYS A 497 -13.00 -40.67 61.87
CA LYS A 497 -11.62 -41.10 62.10
C LYS A 497 -11.35 -42.52 61.60
N GLY A 498 -10.09 -42.77 61.21
CA GLY A 498 -9.55 -44.13 61.15
C GLY A 498 -8.16 -44.19 60.51
N LYS A 499 -7.11 -44.10 61.33
CA LYS A 499 -5.80 -44.72 61.02
C LYS A 499 -6.05 -46.21 60.74
N PHE A 500 -5.43 -46.79 59.71
CA PHE A 500 -4.75 -48.09 59.82
C PHE A 500 -3.82 -48.34 58.62
N THR A 501 -2.78 -49.09 58.93
CA THR A 501 -1.54 -49.40 58.22
C THR A 501 -1.64 -50.64 57.32
N LYS A 502 -0.63 -50.80 56.45
CA LYS A 502 -0.01 -52.05 55.96
C LYS A 502 -0.75 -52.91 54.91
N ASN A 503 -0.02 -53.13 53.82
CA ASN A 503 0.29 -54.36 53.06
C ASN A 503 -0.82 -55.30 52.52
N GLN A 504 -0.44 -55.89 51.37
CA GLN A 504 -0.98 -57.06 50.65
C GLN A 504 -2.22 -56.75 49.78
N TRP A 505 -2.28 -57.06 48.48
CA TRP A 505 -1.57 -57.99 47.60
C TRP A 505 -1.24 -57.34 46.25
#